data_AF-A0A964QB43-F1
#
_entry.id   AF-A0A964QB43-F1
#
_cell.length_a   1.000
_cell.length_b   1.000
_cell.length_c   1.000
_cell.angle_alpha   90.00
_cell.angle_beta   90.00
_cell.angle_gamma   90.00
#
_symmetry.space_group_name_H-M   'P 1'
#
loop_
_entity.id
_entity.type
_entity.pdbx_description
1 polymer ?
#
loop_
_entity_poly.entity_id
_entity_poly.type
_entity_poly.pdbx_seq_one_letter_code
_entity_poly.pdbx_strand_id
1 'polypeptide(L)'
;MGFRTNPDRILENIDRARIRESEAPRSGTDLQASTRELDTEVPDVDATNPERLRRIFRLVERTYMRVAQSQELGPLAARFQAVGDLHHHHAHGDVSVSVQYLDHQRPDDVGVVPFEVKPDQVADQKRETRTSRPDVNAMRVLRTSLRAGVLAAYKKMEPRIREGLRERADMGHVGITITVGLRSAE
;
A
#
# COMPACT_ATOMS: atom_id res chain seq x y z
N MET A 1 -49.89 6.34 -4.16
CA MET A 1 -49.77 7.11 -2.90
C MET A 1 -48.33 7.59 -2.79
N GLY A 2 -48.14 8.90 -2.73
CA GLY A 2 -46.88 9.57 -3.02
C GLY A 2 -45.75 9.22 -2.06
N PHE A 3 -44.55 9.09 -2.63
CA PHE A 3 -43.29 9.11 -1.91
C PHE A 3 -43.21 10.41 -1.11
N ARG A 4 -43.56 10.36 0.18
CA ARG A 4 -43.24 11.43 1.13
C ARG A 4 -41.76 11.32 1.45
N THR A 5 -40.92 11.78 0.53
CA THR A 5 -39.54 12.15 0.81
C THR A 5 -39.59 13.24 1.86
N ASN A 6 -39.33 12.87 3.11
CA ASN A 6 -39.34 13.79 4.23
C ASN A 6 -38.16 14.76 4.04
N PRO A 7 -38.38 16.07 3.82
CA PRO A 7 -37.33 17.02 3.48
C PRO A 7 -36.23 17.08 4.55
N ASP A 8 -36.58 16.85 5.83
CA ASP A 8 -35.62 16.81 6.94
C ASP A 8 -34.60 15.66 6.80
N ARG A 9 -35.00 14.49 6.30
CA ARG A 9 -34.06 13.36 6.05
C ARG A 9 -33.13 13.63 4.87
N ILE A 10 -33.61 14.37 3.88
CA ILE A 10 -32.80 14.76 2.72
C ILE A 10 -31.79 15.82 3.17
N LEU A 11 -32.20 16.78 4.00
CA LEU A 11 -31.31 17.78 4.57
C LEU A 11 -30.27 17.15 5.52
N GLU A 12 -30.64 16.20 6.39
CA GLU A 12 -29.68 15.45 7.21
C GLU A 12 -28.69 14.64 6.37
N ASN A 13 -29.14 14.03 5.27
CA ASN A 13 -28.25 13.31 4.35
C ASN A 13 -27.33 14.24 3.57
N ILE A 14 -27.82 15.42 3.16
CA ILE A 14 -27.02 16.44 2.48
C ILE A 14 -26.03 17.08 3.44
N ASP A 15 -26.40 17.37 4.69
CA ASP A 15 -25.48 17.89 5.69
C ASP A 15 -24.46 16.83 6.11
N ARG A 16 -24.85 15.57 6.26
CA ARG A 16 -23.90 14.47 6.50
C ARG A 16 -22.96 14.24 5.30
N ALA A 17 -23.45 14.41 4.06
CA ALA A 17 -22.63 14.32 2.85
C ALA A 17 -21.69 15.53 2.73
N ARG A 18 -22.19 16.74 3.02
CA ARG A 18 -21.44 18.00 2.96
C ARG A 18 -20.39 18.09 4.08
N ILE A 19 -20.66 17.58 5.28
CA ILE A 19 -19.66 17.44 6.36
C ILE A 19 -18.55 16.46 5.94
N ARG A 20 -18.90 15.40 5.19
CA ARG A 20 -17.94 14.43 4.63
C ARG A 20 -17.14 15.00 3.44
N GLU A 21 -17.73 15.92 2.69
CA GLU A 21 -17.08 16.66 1.58
C GLU A 21 -16.21 17.83 2.05
N SER A 22 -16.57 18.45 3.18
CA SER A 22 -15.80 19.55 3.79
C SER A 22 -14.62 19.06 4.65
N GLU A 23 -14.47 17.74 4.83
CA GLU A 23 -13.21 17.05 5.14
C GLU A 23 -12.41 16.70 3.87
N ALA A 24 -12.40 17.59 2.86
CA ALA A 24 -11.42 17.51 1.79
C ALA A 24 -9.99 17.60 2.38
N PRO A 25 -9.07 16.68 2.03
CA PRO A 25 -7.84 16.45 2.75
C PRO A 25 -6.90 17.66 2.67
N ARG A 26 -6.47 18.15 3.83
CA ARG A 26 -5.48 19.24 3.95
C ARG A 26 -4.03 18.81 3.71
N SER A 27 -3.75 17.54 3.41
CA SER A 27 -2.41 17.09 3.04
C SER A 27 -2.43 15.87 2.12
N GLY A 28 -1.57 15.86 1.09
CA GLY A 28 -1.36 14.72 0.19
C GLY A 28 -0.84 13.44 0.88
N THR A 29 -0.53 13.51 2.18
CA THR A 29 -0.15 12.38 3.04
C THR A 29 -1.32 11.45 3.36
N ASP A 30 -2.56 11.93 3.37
CA ASP A 30 -3.74 11.12 3.75
C ASP A 30 -4.13 10.08 2.68
N LEU A 31 -3.44 10.11 1.53
CA LEU A 31 -3.64 9.21 0.39
C LEU A 31 -2.60 8.09 0.32
N GLN A 32 -1.63 8.08 1.24
CA GLN A 32 -0.52 7.15 1.20
C GLN A 32 -0.17 6.65 2.60
N ALA A 33 0.20 5.38 2.69
CA ALA A 33 0.87 4.84 3.86
C ALA A 33 2.30 4.51 3.47
N SER A 34 3.27 5.00 4.22
CA SER A 34 4.68 4.78 3.91
C SER A 34 5.45 4.35 5.14
N THR A 35 6.41 3.46 4.96
CA THR A 35 7.34 3.09 6.03
C THR A 35 8.72 2.90 5.45
N ARG A 36 9.70 3.42 6.17
CA ARG A 36 11.12 3.27 5.87
C ARG A 36 11.78 2.44 6.95
N GLU A 37 12.45 1.38 6.54
CA GLU A 37 13.37 0.61 7.37
C GLU A 37 14.80 0.88 6.96
N LEU A 38 15.68 0.88 7.96
CA LEU A 38 17.11 0.95 7.77
C LEU A 38 17.73 -0.32 8.31
N ASP A 39 18.63 -0.91 7.53
CA ASP A 39 19.53 -1.94 8.01
C ASP A 39 20.94 -1.37 8.06
N THR A 40 21.48 -1.34 9.27
CA THR A 40 22.82 -0.83 9.57
C THR A 40 23.84 -1.93 9.80
N GLU A 41 23.42 -3.19 9.74
CA GLU A 41 24.32 -4.32 9.96
C GLU A 41 25.12 -4.60 8.69
N VAL A 42 26.42 -4.32 8.72
CA VAL A 42 27.33 -4.65 7.61
C VAL A 42 27.38 -6.18 7.44
N PRO A 43 27.18 -6.70 6.21
CA PRO A 43 27.20 -8.13 5.97
C PRO A 43 28.64 -8.66 6.13
N ASP A 44 28.77 -9.94 6.48
CA ASP A 44 30.09 -10.59 6.56
C ASP A 44 30.86 -10.45 5.23
N VAL A 45 32.17 -10.26 5.31
CA VAL A 45 33.06 -10.09 4.14
C VAL A 45 33.02 -11.32 3.24
N ASP A 46 32.83 -12.50 3.86
CA ASP A 46 32.74 -13.79 3.17
C ASP A 46 31.30 -14.15 2.76
N ALA A 47 30.31 -13.27 3.03
CA ALA A 47 28.91 -13.54 2.70
C ALA A 47 28.72 -13.73 1.20
N THR A 48 28.10 -14.84 0.84
CA THR A 48 27.83 -15.16 -0.56
C THR A 48 26.75 -14.23 -1.14
N ASN A 49 26.76 -14.04 -2.46
CA ASN A 49 25.72 -13.23 -3.13
C ASN A 49 24.28 -13.68 -2.81
N PRO A 50 23.96 -14.99 -2.72
CA PRO A 50 22.64 -15.43 -2.28
C PRO A 50 22.28 -15.03 -0.84
N GLU A 51 23.24 -15.01 0.08
CA GLU A 51 23.01 -14.59 1.48
C GLU A 51 22.74 -13.09 1.57
N ARG A 52 23.52 -12.30 0.82
CA ARG A 52 23.33 -10.85 0.69
C ARG A 52 21.99 -10.50 0.05
N LEU A 53 21.57 -11.25 -0.97
CA LEU A 53 20.23 -11.09 -1.57
C LEU A 53 19.12 -11.43 -0.56
N ARG A 54 19.28 -12.51 0.22
CA ARG A 54 18.33 -12.88 1.28
C ARG A 54 18.24 -11.81 2.37
N ARG A 55 19.34 -11.14 2.73
CA ARG A 55 19.34 -10.02 3.67
C ARG A 55 18.44 -8.88 3.18
N ILE A 56 18.62 -8.43 1.93
CA ILE A 56 17.76 -7.39 1.32
C ILE A 56 16.30 -7.85 1.31
N PHE A 57 16.03 -9.11 0.92
CA PHE A 57 14.66 -9.64 0.91
C PHE A 57 14.02 -9.66 2.31
N ARG A 58 14.76 -10.06 3.35
CA ARG A 58 14.28 -10.01 4.75
C ARG A 58 13.98 -8.58 5.19
N LEU A 59 14.78 -7.62 4.77
CA LEU A 59 14.53 -6.20 5.05
C LEU A 59 13.25 -5.72 4.36
N VAL A 60 13.00 -6.13 3.11
CA VAL A 60 11.73 -5.86 2.41
C VAL A 60 10.55 -6.46 3.17
N GLU A 61 10.68 -7.73 3.59
CA GLU A 61 9.64 -8.44 4.34
C GLU A 61 9.32 -7.74 5.68
N ARG A 62 10.36 -7.34 6.42
CA ARG A 62 10.21 -6.58 7.68
C ARG A 62 9.51 -5.24 7.45
N THR A 63 9.91 -4.51 6.40
CA THR A 63 9.29 -3.23 6.03
C THR A 63 7.82 -3.43 5.66
N TYR A 64 7.52 -4.47 4.86
CA TYR A 64 6.15 -4.84 4.49
C TYR A 64 5.30 -5.13 5.72
N MET A 65 5.81 -5.90 6.68
CA MET A 65 5.07 -6.23 7.91
C MET A 65 4.74 -4.96 8.70
N ARG A 66 5.65 -3.99 8.77
CA ARG A 66 5.38 -2.69 9.41
C ARG A 66 4.34 -1.87 8.67
N VAL A 67 4.41 -1.78 7.33
CA VAL A 67 3.37 -1.10 6.53
C VAL A 67 2.02 -1.79 6.73
N ALA A 68 1.96 -3.12 6.68
CA ALA A 68 0.73 -3.91 6.83
C ALA A 68 0.06 -3.77 8.22
N GLN A 69 0.85 -3.41 9.23
CA GLN A 69 0.43 -3.14 10.61
C GLN A 69 0.30 -1.63 10.91
N SER A 70 0.63 -0.75 9.95
CA SER A 70 0.56 0.69 10.13
C SER A 70 -0.87 1.14 10.38
N GLN A 71 -1.03 2.10 11.29
CA GLN A 71 -2.32 2.74 11.55
C GLN A 71 -2.80 3.56 10.34
N GLU A 72 -1.87 3.96 9.44
CA GLU A 72 -2.17 4.70 8.20
C GLU A 72 -2.97 3.89 7.18
N LEU A 73 -2.99 2.56 7.28
CA LEU A 73 -3.86 1.72 6.43
C LEU A 73 -5.34 1.87 6.77
N GLY A 74 -5.69 2.21 8.02
CA GLY A 74 -7.07 2.37 8.45
C GLY A 74 -7.81 3.48 7.67
N PRO A 75 -7.27 4.71 7.63
CA PRO A 75 -7.80 5.79 6.81
C PRO A 75 -7.91 5.43 5.32
N LEU A 76 -6.91 4.73 4.78
CA LEU A 76 -6.91 4.26 3.39
C LEU A 76 -8.07 3.27 3.12
N ALA A 77 -8.32 2.35 4.04
CA ALA A 77 -9.44 1.42 3.96
C ALA A 77 -10.80 2.09 4.13
N ALA A 78 -10.91 3.10 5.00
CA ALA A 78 -12.14 3.86 5.18
C ALA A 78 -12.55 4.60 3.89
N ARG A 79 -11.59 5.13 3.13
CA ARG A 79 -11.86 5.72 1.81
C ARG A 79 -12.30 4.67 0.78
N PHE A 80 -11.74 3.46 0.89
CA PHE A 80 -12.11 2.34 0.06
C PHE A 80 -13.55 1.83 0.32
N GLN A 81 -14.11 2.04 1.52
CA GLN A 81 -15.52 1.71 1.83
C GLN A 81 -16.51 2.44 0.90
N ALA A 82 -16.21 3.67 0.49
CA ALA A 82 -17.06 4.42 -0.44
C ALA A 82 -17.11 3.78 -1.85
N VAL A 83 -16.08 3.03 -2.24
CA VAL A 83 -15.96 2.38 -3.56
C VAL A 83 -16.78 1.09 -3.63
N GLY A 84 -16.95 0.39 -2.49
CA GLY A 84 -17.79 -0.82 -2.41
C GLY A 84 -19.29 -0.54 -2.35
N ASP A 85 -19.70 0.65 -1.90
CA ASP A 85 -21.11 1.05 -1.76
C ASP A 85 -21.70 1.67 -3.06
N LEU A 86 -20.86 2.14 -3.99
CA LEU A 86 -21.29 2.69 -5.28
C LEU A 86 -20.98 1.72 -6.43
N HIS A 87 -22.03 1.15 -7.02
CA HIS A 87 -21.91 0.37 -8.25
C HIS A 87 -21.23 1.24 -9.34
N HIS A 88 -20.09 0.76 -9.88
CA HIS A 88 -19.21 1.39 -10.88
C HIS A 88 -18.07 2.29 -10.40
N HIS A 89 -17.84 2.47 -9.10
CA HIS A 89 -16.60 3.10 -8.64
C HIS A 89 -15.47 2.06 -8.54
N HIS A 90 -14.30 2.40 -9.08
CA HIS A 90 -13.06 1.62 -8.97
C HIS A 90 -12.00 2.44 -8.23
N ALA A 91 -11.12 1.78 -7.50
CA ALA A 91 -9.96 2.43 -6.89
C ALA A 91 -8.69 2.01 -7.64
N HIS A 92 -7.87 3.01 -7.98
CA HIS A 92 -6.53 2.78 -8.51
C HIS A 92 -5.52 3.07 -7.41
N GLY A 93 -4.68 2.09 -7.11
CA GLY A 93 -3.59 2.25 -6.17
C GLY A 93 -2.26 1.90 -6.81
N ASP A 94 -1.20 2.29 -6.12
CA ASP A 94 0.15 1.93 -6.50
C ASP A 94 0.94 1.49 -5.25
N VAL A 95 1.73 0.43 -5.39
CA VAL A 95 2.72 0.02 -4.39
C VAL A 95 4.09 0.34 -4.98
N SER A 96 4.83 1.19 -4.30
CA SER A 96 6.23 1.48 -4.62
C SER A 96 7.15 0.88 -3.57
N VAL A 97 8.20 0.20 -4.02
CA VAL A 97 9.32 -0.24 -3.17
C VAL A 97 10.57 0.44 -3.68
N SER A 98 11.32 1.07 -2.77
CA SER A 98 12.61 1.71 -3.03
C SER A 98 13.67 1.06 -2.15
N VAL A 99 14.79 0.64 -2.76
CA VAL A 99 15.99 0.15 -2.09
C VAL A 99 17.09 1.19 -2.28
N GLN A 100 17.59 1.73 -1.17
CA GLN A 100 18.60 2.78 -1.12
C GLN A 100 19.91 2.20 -0.59
N TYR A 101 21.00 2.50 -1.28
CA TYR A 101 22.35 2.09 -0.91
C TYR A 101 23.09 3.28 -0.32
N LEU A 102 23.06 3.45 1.01
CA LEU A 102 23.41 4.74 1.63
C LEU A 102 24.90 5.05 1.61
N ASP A 103 25.75 4.02 1.55
CA ASP A 103 27.21 4.18 1.49
C ASP A 103 27.78 3.98 0.08
N HIS A 104 26.90 3.95 -0.93
CA HIS A 104 27.31 3.72 -2.31
C HIS A 104 26.75 4.80 -3.24
N GLN A 105 27.48 5.15 -4.30
CA GLN A 105 27.05 6.18 -5.26
C GLN A 105 25.97 5.68 -6.24
N ARG A 106 25.50 4.44 -6.07
CA ARG A 106 24.55 3.82 -7.00
C ARG A 106 23.16 4.45 -6.79
N PRO A 107 22.41 4.73 -7.87
CA PRO A 107 21.03 5.19 -7.72
C PRO A 107 20.15 4.15 -7.01
N ASP A 108 19.08 4.64 -6.39
CA ASP A 108 18.08 3.80 -5.72
C ASP A 108 17.38 2.87 -6.72
N ASP A 109 17.17 1.62 -6.31
CA ASP A 109 16.32 0.70 -7.06
C ASP A 109 14.87 0.92 -6.68
N VAL A 110 14.09 1.44 -7.63
CA VAL A 110 12.65 1.70 -7.44
C VAL A 110 11.81 0.79 -8.33
N GLY A 111 10.83 0.16 -7.72
CA GLY A 111 9.84 -0.71 -8.37
C GLY A 111 8.43 -0.24 -8.01
N VAL A 112 7.65 0.11 -9.01
CA VAL A 112 6.25 0.51 -8.85
C VAL A 112 5.34 -0.54 -9.50
N VAL A 113 4.31 -0.94 -8.77
CA VAL A 113 3.29 -1.87 -9.24
C VAL A 113 1.92 -1.23 -9.01
N PRO A 114 1.22 -0.85 -10.09
CA PRO A 114 -0.16 -0.43 -9.97
C PRO A 114 -1.04 -1.62 -9.60
N PHE A 115 -2.09 -1.36 -8.84
CA PHE A 115 -3.16 -2.31 -8.59
C PHE A 115 -4.50 -1.61 -8.75
N GLU A 116 -5.48 -2.38 -9.19
CA GLU A 116 -6.86 -1.92 -9.27
C GLU A 116 -7.67 -2.77 -8.30
N VAL A 117 -8.61 -2.11 -7.61
CA VAL A 117 -9.55 -2.82 -6.79
C VAL A 117 -10.95 -2.72 -7.38
N LYS A 118 -11.52 -3.88 -7.66
CA LYS A 118 -12.84 -4.01 -8.29
C LYS A 118 -13.93 -4.33 -7.25
N PRO A 119 -15.18 -3.90 -7.46
CA PRO A 119 -16.30 -4.26 -6.59
C PRO A 119 -16.45 -5.77 -6.36
N ASP A 120 -16.16 -6.59 -7.38
CA ASP A 120 -16.22 -8.05 -7.30
C ASP A 120 -15.26 -8.62 -6.24
N GLN A 121 -14.07 -8.04 -6.10
CA GLN A 121 -13.10 -8.47 -5.09
C GLN A 121 -13.59 -8.19 -3.66
N VAL A 122 -14.37 -7.14 -3.46
CA VAL A 122 -15.00 -6.81 -2.18
C VAL A 122 -16.16 -7.77 -1.89
N ALA A 123 -16.95 -8.10 -2.91
CA ALA A 123 -18.02 -9.08 -2.81
C ALA A 123 -17.50 -10.48 -2.48
N ASP A 124 -16.39 -10.90 -3.10
CA ASP A 124 -15.74 -12.17 -2.81
C ASP A 124 -15.17 -12.20 -1.39
N GLN A 125 -14.55 -11.10 -0.93
CA GLN A 125 -14.09 -11.00 0.47
C GLN A 125 -15.25 -11.04 1.47
N LYS A 126 -16.40 -10.44 1.16
CA LYS A 126 -17.61 -10.53 1.99
C LYS A 126 -18.12 -11.97 2.14
N ARG A 127 -18.04 -12.77 1.06
CA ARG A 127 -18.39 -14.20 1.09
C ARG A 127 -17.41 -15.00 1.94
N GLU A 128 -16.11 -14.69 1.84
CA GLU A 128 -15.05 -15.39 2.56
C GLU A 128 -15.03 -15.08 4.06
N THR A 129 -15.15 -13.81 4.44
CA THR A 129 -15.12 -13.36 5.85
C THR A 129 -16.41 -13.64 6.60
N ARG A 130 -17.52 -13.84 5.87
CA ARG A 130 -18.89 -13.89 6.41
C ARG A 130 -19.24 -12.65 7.23
N THR A 131 -18.54 -11.53 7.04
CA THR A 131 -18.81 -10.27 7.72
C THR A 131 -19.39 -9.25 6.76
N SER A 132 -20.46 -8.57 7.21
CA SER A 132 -21.02 -7.41 6.50
C SER A 132 -20.23 -6.14 6.76
N ARG A 133 -19.24 -6.18 7.66
CA ARG A 133 -18.38 -5.05 8.03
C ARG A 133 -17.48 -4.62 6.86
N PRO A 134 -17.75 -3.47 6.23
CA PRO A 134 -17.03 -3.06 5.02
C PRO A 134 -15.58 -2.66 5.30
N ASP A 135 -15.29 -2.12 6.49
CA ASP A 135 -13.96 -1.78 6.97
C ASP A 135 -13.02 -2.99 7.02
N VAL A 136 -13.52 -4.13 7.53
CA VAL A 136 -12.75 -5.36 7.64
C VAL A 136 -12.46 -5.95 6.26
N ASN A 137 -13.43 -5.90 5.35
CA ASN A 137 -13.27 -6.39 3.98
C ASN A 137 -12.30 -5.52 3.17
N ALA A 138 -12.44 -4.19 3.27
CA ALA A 138 -11.54 -3.20 2.67
C ALA A 138 -10.07 -3.42 3.09
N MET A 139 -9.84 -3.56 4.40
CA MET A 139 -8.51 -3.84 4.95
C MET A 139 -7.91 -5.14 4.43
N ARG A 140 -8.72 -6.20 4.26
CA ARG A 140 -8.24 -7.46 3.69
C ARG A 140 -7.82 -7.32 2.23
N VAL A 141 -8.64 -6.66 1.42
CA VAL A 141 -8.30 -6.41 0.01
C VAL A 141 -7.01 -5.60 -0.09
N LEU A 142 -6.88 -4.52 0.69
CA LEU A 142 -5.68 -3.70 0.69
C LEU A 142 -4.43 -4.46 1.14
N ARG A 143 -4.53 -5.32 2.15
CA ARG A 143 -3.40 -6.17 2.59
C ARG A 143 -3.00 -7.20 1.53
N THR A 144 -3.97 -7.79 0.84
CA THR A 144 -3.70 -8.72 -0.27
C THR A 144 -3.03 -8.01 -1.44
N SER A 145 -3.53 -6.84 -1.83
CA SER A 145 -2.94 -6.00 -2.87
C SER A 145 -1.55 -5.52 -2.49
N LEU A 146 -1.33 -5.11 -1.24
CA LEU A 146 -0.01 -4.72 -0.72
C LEU A 146 0.98 -5.89 -0.82
N ARG A 147 0.60 -7.08 -0.32
CA ARG A 147 1.47 -8.28 -0.37
C ARG A 147 1.82 -8.65 -1.80
N ALA A 148 0.84 -8.71 -2.70
CA ALA A 148 1.06 -9.03 -4.10
C ALA A 148 1.91 -7.96 -4.80
N GLY A 149 1.63 -6.68 -4.52
CA GLY A 149 2.34 -5.53 -5.07
C GLY A 149 3.81 -5.49 -4.65
N VAL A 150 4.12 -5.68 -3.36
CA VAL A 150 5.50 -5.74 -2.86
C VAL A 150 6.27 -6.89 -3.49
N LEU A 151 5.69 -8.10 -3.56
CA LEU A 151 6.35 -9.25 -4.20
C LEU A 151 6.60 -9.03 -5.69
N ALA A 152 5.64 -8.44 -6.40
CA ALA A 152 5.78 -8.12 -7.82
C ALA A 152 6.83 -7.01 -8.04
N ALA A 153 6.85 -5.98 -7.20
CA ALA A 153 7.83 -4.90 -7.26
C ALA A 153 9.24 -5.45 -7.01
N TYR A 154 9.40 -6.29 -5.99
CA TYR A 154 10.67 -6.95 -5.69
C TYR A 154 11.16 -7.79 -6.87
N LYS A 155 10.31 -8.64 -7.45
CA LYS A 155 10.68 -9.45 -8.64
C LYS A 155 11.12 -8.59 -9.83
N LYS A 156 10.47 -7.44 -10.06
CA LYS A 156 10.87 -6.50 -11.12
C LYS A 156 12.23 -5.85 -10.84
N MET A 157 12.56 -5.61 -9.58
CA MET A 157 13.84 -4.99 -9.17
C MET A 157 14.98 -5.99 -9.02
N GLU A 158 14.67 -7.27 -8.81
CA GLU A 158 15.65 -8.32 -8.50
C GLU A 158 16.88 -8.33 -9.44
N PRO A 159 16.75 -8.16 -10.78
CA PRO A 159 17.92 -8.08 -11.66
C PRO A 159 18.85 -6.91 -11.33
N ARG A 160 18.29 -5.73 -11.02
CA ARG A 160 19.04 -4.52 -10.65
C ARG A 160 19.68 -4.64 -9.28
N ILE A 161 18.98 -5.26 -8.33
CA ILE A 161 19.53 -5.57 -7.01
C ILE A 161 20.73 -6.50 -7.16
N ARG A 162 20.63 -7.55 -7.97
CA ARG A 162 21.75 -8.49 -8.24
C ARG A 162 22.94 -7.81 -8.90
N GLU A 163 22.71 -6.82 -9.75
CA GLU A 163 23.77 -5.97 -10.30
C GLU A 163 24.45 -5.15 -9.19
N GLY A 164 23.67 -4.51 -8.31
CA GLY A 164 24.20 -3.81 -7.13
C GLY A 164 25.01 -4.73 -6.19
N LEU A 165 24.62 -5.99 -6.04
CA LEU A 165 25.39 -6.98 -5.26
C LEU A 165 26.78 -7.24 -5.87
N ARG A 166 26.90 -7.25 -7.21
CA ARG A 166 28.17 -7.43 -7.93
C ARG A 166 29.09 -6.22 -7.75
N GLU A 167 28.51 -5.03 -7.69
CA GLU A 167 29.21 -3.77 -7.41
C GLU A 167 29.55 -3.58 -5.93
N ARG A 168 29.10 -4.50 -5.05
CA ARG A 168 29.27 -4.40 -3.59
C ARG A 168 28.52 -3.21 -2.96
N ALA A 169 27.45 -2.74 -3.58
CA ALA A 169 26.67 -1.60 -3.10
C ALA A 169 25.93 -1.84 -1.76
N ASP A 170 25.56 -3.09 -1.45
CA ASP A 170 24.91 -3.52 -0.20
C ASP A 170 25.90 -3.88 0.92
N MET A 171 27.21 -3.72 0.71
CA MET A 171 28.21 -3.92 1.76
C MET A 171 28.11 -2.87 2.86
N GLY A 172 27.37 -1.79 2.64
CA GLY A 172 27.06 -0.79 3.65
C GLY A 172 25.63 -0.89 4.20
N HIS A 173 25.13 0.26 4.63
CA HIS A 173 23.79 0.50 5.12
C HIS A 173 22.79 0.47 3.95
N VAL A 174 21.70 -0.28 4.12
CA VAL A 174 20.64 -0.38 3.12
C VAL A 174 19.35 0.14 3.71
N GLY A 175 18.73 1.10 3.04
CA GLY A 175 17.41 1.61 3.37
C GLY A 175 16.35 1.00 2.46
N ILE A 176 15.19 0.63 3.01
CA ILE A 176 14.03 0.21 2.21
C ILE A 176 12.85 1.07 2.57
N THR A 177 12.23 1.68 1.56
CA THR A 177 10.99 2.43 1.70
C THR A 177 9.89 1.72 0.92
N ILE A 178 8.79 1.40 1.59
CA ILE A 178 7.58 0.89 0.95
C ILE A 178 6.50 1.94 1.13
N THR A 179 5.88 2.33 0.02
CA THR A 179 4.74 3.24 0.00
C THR A 179 3.59 2.55 -0.72
N VAL A 180 2.41 2.65 -0.14
CA VAL A 180 1.15 2.27 -0.78
C VAL A 180 0.28 3.52 -0.90
N GLY A 181 -0.09 3.85 -2.12
CA GLY A 181 -0.97 4.97 -2.43
C GLY A 181 -2.33 4.49 -2.94
N LEU A 182 -3.37 5.27 -2.65
CA LEU A 182 -4.71 5.07 -3.19
C LEU A 182 -5.27 6.35 -3.79
N ARG A 183 -5.78 6.22 -5.01
CA ARG A 183 -6.45 7.28 -5.77
C ARG A 183 -7.83 6.76 -6.17
N SER A 184 -8.83 7.64 -6.10
CA SER A 184 -10.13 7.31 -6.69
C SER A 184 -9.98 7.32 -8.20
N ALA A 185 -10.54 6.32 -8.89
CA ALA A 185 -10.91 6.55 -10.28
C ALA A 185 -12.14 7.48 -10.23
N GLU A 186 -12.06 8.63 -10.89
CA GLU A 186 -13.26 9.42 -11.21
C GLU A 186 -14.07 8.71 -12.30
#